data_AF-A0A2V2YTE3-F1
#
_entry.id   AF-A0A2V2YTE3-F1
#
_cell.length_a   1.000
_cell.length_b   1.000
_cell.length_c   1.000
_cell.angle_alpha   90.00
_cell.angle_beta   90.00
_cell.angle_gamma   90.00
#
_symmetry.space_group_name_H-M   'P 1'
#
loop_
_entity.id
_entity.type
_entity.pdbx_description
1 polymer ?
#
loop_
_entity_poly.entity_id
_entity_poly.type
_entity_poly.pdbx_seq_one_letter_code
_entity_poly.pdbx_strand_id
1 'polypeptide(L)' 'MDTTLGADEVLQLIRKLQSSGSSVNKKQVKQNNPELMRNALFYFPSWEHALKNAEI' A
#
# COMPACT_ATOMS: atom_id res chain seq x y z
N MET A 1 -1.75 -19.29 -0.64
CA MET A 1 -1.62 -18.00 -1.36
C MET A 1 -0.65 -17.19 -0.55
N ASP A 2 0.56 -17.12 -1.05
CA ASP A 2 1.74 -16.59 -0.38
C ASP A 2 1.70 -15.08 -0.63
N THR A 3 1.30 -14.31 0.38
CA THR A 3 1.51 -12.86 0.33
C THR A 3 3.00 -12.62 0.46
N THR A 4 3.62 -12.15 -0.62
CA THR A 4 5.07 -11.90 -0.70
C THR A 4 5.54 -10.82 0.27
N LEU A 5 4.63 -9.91 0.66
CA LEU A 5 4.91 -8.75 1.52
C LEU A 5 4.12 -8.85 2.82
N GLY A 6 4.76 -8.61 3.96
CA GLY A 6 4.07 -8.48 5.25
C GLY A 6 3.26 -7.17 5.38
N ALA A 7 2.37 -7.10 6.37
CA ALA A 7 1.59 -5.88 6.64
C ALA A 7 2.47 -4.65 6.90
N ASP A 8 3.59 -4.82 7.62
CA ASP A 8 4.55 -3.75 7.88
C ASP A 8 5.25 -3.27 6.59
N GLU A 9 5.67 -4.19 5.72
CA GLU A 9 6.27 -3.86 4.42
C GLU A 9 5.31 -3.09 3.52
N VAL A 10 4.02 -3.44 3.53
CA VAL A 10 2.99 -2.68 2.81
C VAL A 10 2.95 -1.23 3.31
N LEU A 11 2.96 -1.01 4.63
CA LEU A 11 2.97 0.32 5.22
C LEU A 11 4.26 1.08 4.90
N GLN A 12 5.41 0.41 4.94
CA GLN A 12 6.71 0.99 4.58
C GLN A 12 6.73 1.46 3.11
N LEU A 13 6.20 0.66 2.19
CA LEU A 13 6.10 0.99 0.77
C LEU A 13 5.17 2.18 0.53
N ILE A 14 4.01 2.19 1.21
CA ILE A 14 3.08 3.33 1.18
C ILE A 14 3.78 4.62 1.65
N ARG A 15 4.46 4.57 2.80
CA ARG A 15 5.22 5.70 3.33
C ARG A 15 6.30 6.19 2.38
N LYS A 16 7.06 5.27 1.77
CA LYS A 16 8.06 5.62 0.75
C LYS A 16 7.44 6.34 -0.43
N LEU A 17 6.30 5.88 -0.92
CA LEU A 17 5.59 6.53 -2.02
C LEU A 17 5.12 7.94 -1.63
N GLN A 18 4.55 8.11 -0.44
CA GLN A 18 4.15 9.42 0.10
C GLN A 18 5.35 10.37 0.24
N SER A 19 6.43 9.89 0.86
CA SER A 19 7.66 10.67 1.07
C SER A 19 8.36 11.01 -0.24
N SER A 20 8.22 10.20 -1.27
CA SER A 20 8.77 10.47 -2.61
C SER A 20 7.94 11.49 -3.39
N GLY A 21 6.85 12.03 -2.82
CA GLY A 21 5.92 12.92 -3.51
C GLY A 21 5.09 12.23 -4.59
N SER A 22 5.16 10.89 -4.67
CA SER A 22 4.36 10.11 -5.60
C SER A 22 2.93 10.00 -5.07
N SER A 23 1.96 10.26 -5.95
CA SER A 23 0.55 10.08 -5.61
C SER A 23 0.27 8.62 -5.26
N VAL A 24 0.04 8.35 -3.97
CA VAL A 24 -0.46 7.05 -3.45
C VAL A 24 -1.93 6.79 -3.76
N ASN A 25 -2.43 7.41 -4.82
CA ASN A 25 -3.79 7.22 -5.30
C ASN A 25 -4.00 5.76 -5.70
N LYS A 26 -5.12 5.20 -5.25
CA LYS A 26 -5.53 3.81 -5.52
C LYS A 26 -5.33 3.41 -6.98
N LYS A 27 -5.68 4.30 -7.91
CA LYS A 27 -5.57 4.07 -9.36
C LYS A 27 -4.11 3.99 -9.82
N GLN A 28 -3.25 4.89 -9.33
CA GLN A 28 -1.82 4.94 -9.63
C GLN A 28 -1.11 3.70 -9.07
N VAL A 29 -1.37 3.37 -7.81
CA VAL A 29 -0.75 2.22 -7.14
C VAL A 29 -1.22 0.92 -7.79
N LYS A 30 -2.50 0.78 -8.14
CA LYS A 30 -2.97 -0.41 -8.88
C LYS A 30 -2.27 -0.58 -10.23
N GLN A 31 -1.93 0.52 -10.91
CA GLN A 31 -1.24 0.48 -12.21
C GLN A 31 0.27 0.24 -12.08
N ASN A 32 0.93 0.89 -11.13
CA ASN A 32 2.39 0.82 -10.97
C ASN A 32 2.82 -0.37 -10.09
N ASN A 33 2.02 -0.70 -9.08
CA ASN A 33 2.30 -1.71 -8.05
C ASN A 33 1.03 -2.51 -7.69
N PRO A 34 0.48 -3.31 -8.62
CA PRO A 34 -0.71 -4.13 -8.36
C PRO A 34 -0.49 -5.14 -7.23
N GLU A 35 0.76 -5.58 -7.01
CA GLU A 35 1.10 -6.50 -5.93
C GLU A 35 1.00 -5.82 -4.55
N LEU A 36 1.50 -4.59 -4.40
CA LEU A 36 1.33 -3.79 -3.19
C LEU A 36 -0.16 -3.59 -2.86
N MET A 37 -0.95 -3.29 -3.89
CA MET A 37 -2.40 -3.13 -3.77
C MET A 37 -3.08 -4.42 -3.27
N ARG A 38 -2.68 -5.58 -3.81
CA ARG A 38 -3.23 -6.88 -3.40
C ARG A 38 -2.87 -7.22 -1.95
N ASN A 39 -1.62 -7.02 -1.55
CA ASN A 39 -1.18 -7.25 -0.18
C ASN A 39 -1.87 -6.28 0.80
N ALA A 40 -2.00 -4.99 0.43
CA ALA A 40 -2.73 -4.02 1.25
C ALA A 40 -4.19 -4.41 1.46
N LEU A 41 -4.88 -4.89 0.42
CA LEU A 41 -6.26 -5.38 0.56
C LEU A 41 -6.37 -6.72 1.31
N PHE A 42 -5.26 -7.44 1.48
CA PHE A 42 -5.23 -8.67 2.28
C PHE A 42 -5.16 -8.37 3.78
N TYR A 43 -4.34 -7.39 4.17
CA TYR A 43 -4.17 -7.02 5.58
C TYR A 43 -5.14 -5.93 6.06
N PHE A 44 -5.55 -5.04 5.17
CA PHE A 44 -6.41 -3.90 5.50
C PHE A 44 -7.74 -4.00 4.75
N PRO A 45 -8.84 -3.52 5.37
CA PRO A 45 -10.17 -3.59 4.76
C PRO A 45 -10.31 -2.73 3.50
N SER A 46 -9.45 -1.71 3.35
CA SER A 46 -9.38 -0.90 2.14
C SER A 46 -7.99 -0.29 1.96
N TRP A 47 -7.67 0.10 0.71
CA TRP A 47 -6.45 0.84 0.41
C TRP A 47 -6.34 2.13 1.25
N GLU A 48 -7.44 2.87 1.38
CA GLU A 48 -7.50 4.08 2.21
C GLU A 48 -7.23 3.77 3.69
N HIS A 49 -7.68 2.63 4.21
CA HIS A 49 -7.30 2.19 5.55
C HIS A 49 -5.80 1.93 5.65
N ALA A 50 -5.20 1.27 4.66
CA ALA A 50 -3.75 1.04 4.63
C ALA A 50 -2.98 2.37 4.60
N LEU A 51 -3.42 3.34 3.78
CA LEU A 51 -2.85 4.69 3.75
C LEU A 51 -2.93 5.38 5.12
N LYS A 52 -4.11 5.32 5.75
CA LYS A 52 -4.34 5.96 7.05
C LYS A 52 -3.48 5.35 8.16
N ASN A 53 -3.29 4.04 8.14
CA ASN A 53 -2.36 3.35 9.04
C ASN A 53 -0.89 3.69 8.73
N ALA A 54 -0.57 3.99 7.47
CA ALA A 54 0.76 4.39 7.06
C ALA A 54 1.08 5.85 7.45
N GLU A 55 0.10 6.75 7.47
CA GLU A 55 0.32 8.16 7.84
C GLU A 55 0.60 8.37 9.34
N ILE A 56 0.18 7.45 10.22
CA ILE A 56 0.12 7.58 11.69
C ILE A 56 -0.78 8.73 12.16
#